data_AF-A0A2R5HGR7-F1
#
_entry.id   AF-A0A2R5HGR7-F1
#
_cell.length_a   1.000
_cell.length_b   1.000
_cell.length_c   1.000
_cell.angle_alpha   90.00
_cell.angle_beta   90.00
_cell.angle_gamma   90.00
#
_symmetry.space_group_name_H-M   'P 1'
#
loop_
_entity.id
_entity.type
_entity.pdbx_description
1 polymer ?
#
loop_
_entity_poly.entity_id
_entity_poly.type
_entity_poly.pdbx_seq_one_letter_code
_entity_poly.pdbx_strand_id
1 'polypeptide(L)'
;MLGFRELGKKLVRKKDKQIIAKLFSKFNLTISRYNEDFEKEESQGNQIIWFFWWQGIDSAPPIVKKCLESIKHNSNGRTVVIVSKDNLDEYIIKSVREELDRLPVNNENVFSVMEMLEKPYDRSKLDEIINGNSLFFKLTYKLKLDKELDGVETTYSALLDWKF
;
A
#
# COMPACT_ATOMS: atom_id res chain seq x y z
N MET A 1 26.26 8.15 28.72
CA MET A 1 24.92 7.52 28.56
C MET A 1 24.77 6.86 27.17
N LEU A 2 25.76 6.07 26.71
CA LEU A 2 25.70 5.34 25.42
C LEU A 2 25.44 3.82 25.58
N GLY A 3 25.65 3.26 26.77
CA GLY A 3 25.60 1.79 26.99
C GLY A 3 24.19 1.18 26.95
N PHE A 4 23.16 1.89 27.41
CA PHE A 4 21.79 1.34 27.51
C PHE A 4 21.14 1.12 26.13
N ARG A 5 21.44 1.97 25.15
CA ARG A 5 20.88 1.86 23.79
C ARG A 5 21.47 0.66 23.03
N GLU A 6 22.75 0.38 23.20
CA GLU A 6 23.41 -0.80 22.63
C GLU A 6 22.98 -2.10 23.34
N LEU A 7 22.78 -2.04 24.67
CA LEU A 7 22.22 -3.16 25.42
C LEU A 7 20.78 -3.49 24.95
N GLY A 8 19.95 -2.46 24.74
CA GLY A 8 18.60 -2.59 24.20
C GLY A 8 18.58 -3.28 22.84
N LYS A 9 19.44 -2.85 21.90
CA LYS A 9 19.58 -3.51 20.58
C LYS A 9 20.00 -4.98 20.70
N LYS A 10 20.93 -5.31 21.60
CA LYS A 10 21.36 -6.70 21.83
C LYS A 10 20.23 -7.58 22.39
N LEU A 11 19.44 -7.04 23.33
CA LEU A 11 18.30 -7.74 23.91
C LEU A 11 17.19 -7.98 22.89
N VAL A 12 16.87 -6.99 22.05
CA VAL A 12 15.93 -7.13 20.93
C VAL A 12 16.40 -8.23 19.97
N ARG A 13 17.66 -8.21 19.53
CA ARG A 13 18.23 -9.25 18.66
C ARG A 13 18.18 -10.65 19.29
N LYS A 14 18.39 -10.76 20.61
CA LYS A 14 18.31 -12.03 21.34
C LYS A 14 16.87 -12.55 21.38
N LYS A 15 15.90 -11.67 21.64
CA LYS A 15 14.47 -11.97 21.58
C LYS A 15 14.07 -12.43 20.17
N ASP A 16 14.48 -11.70 19.15
CA ASP A 16 14.18 -12.01 17.76
C ASP A 16 14.77 -13.37 17.36
N LYS A 17 16.02 -13.66 17.74
CA LYS A 17 16.62 -14.99 17.55
C LYS A 17 15.79 -16.12 18.18
N GLN A 18 15.27 -15.91 19.38
CA GLN A 18 14.44 -16.92 20.06
C GLN A 18 13.06 -17.09 19.42
N ILE A 19 12.43 -15.98 18.99
CA ILE A 19 11.17 -16.01 18.25
C ILE A 19 11.36 -16.73 16.92
N ILE A 20 12.40 -16.36 16.17
CA ILE A 20 12.77 -16.99 14.90
C ILE A 20 13.02 -18.48 15.11
N ALA A 21 13.81 -18.89 16.12
CA ALA A 21 14.03 -20.31 16.40
C ALA A 21 12.74 -21.08 16.69
N LYS A 22 11.81 -20.49 17.46
CA LYS A 22 10.49 -21.10 17.76
C LYS A 22 9.59 -21.18 16.52
N LEU A 23 9.61 -20.14 15.68
CA LEU A 23 8.85 -20.11 14.43
C LEU A 23 9.41 -21.14 13.44
N PHE A 24 10.74 -21.20 13.27
CA PHE A 24 11.40 -22.20 12.45
C PHE A 24 11.07 -23.62 12.94
N SER A 25 11.14 -23.91 14.24
CA SER A 25 10.79 -25.25 14.73
C SER A 25 9.33 -25.62 14.48
N LYS A 26 8.41 -24.63 14.55
CA LYS A 26 6.98 -24.85 14.39
C LYS A 26 6.55 -24.95 12.92
N PHE A 27 7.20 -24.19 12.04
CA PHE A 27 6.83 -24.04 10.63
C PHE A 27 7.87 -24.60 9.68
N ASN A 28 8.83 -25.41 10.16
CA ASN A 28 9.95 -25.89 9.36
C ASN A 28 9.46 -26.57 8.07
N LEU A 29 8.47 -27.45 8.17
CA LEU A 29 7.89 -28.15 7.02
C LEU A 29 7.22 -27.19 6.02
N THR A 30 6.54 -26.15 6.49
CA THR A 30 5.94 -25.12 5.62
C THR A 30 7.01 -24.28 4.93
N ILE A 31 8.08 -23.93 5.66
CA ILE A 31 9.22 -23.17 5.14
C ILE A 31 9.99 -24.00 4.11
N SER A 32 10.22 -25.29 4.38
CA SER A 32 10.86 -26.22 3.44
C SER A 32 10.08 -26.34 2.14
N ARG A 33 8.75 -26.53 2.22
CA ARG A 33 7.88 -26.59 1.03
C ARG A 33 7.90 -25.29 0.23
N TYR A 34 7.85 -24.14 0.90
CA TYR A 34 7.93 -22.85 0.22
C TYR A 34 9.29 -22.64 -0.47
N ASN A 35 10.39 -23.16 0.11
CA ASN A 35 11.71 -23.08 -0.51
C ASN A 35 11.89 -24.07 -1.67
N GLU A 36 11.23 -25.23 -1.65
CA GLU A 36 11.20 -26.20 -2.77
C GLU A 36 10.42 -25.63 -3.97
N ASP A 37 9.28 -24.97 -3.73
CA ASP A 37 8.53 -24.24 -4.78
C ASP A 37 9.23 -22.94 -5.22
N PHE A 38 10.26 -22.50 -4.48
CA PHE A 38 11.08 -21.33 -4.75
C PHE A 38 12.53 -21.77 -5.08
N GLU A 39 12.69 -22.85 -5.85
CA GLU A 39 13.88 -22.92 -6.68
C GLU A 39 13.88 -21.67 -7.56
N LYS A 40 14.77 -20.72 -7.23
CA LYS A 40 15.09 -19.63 -8.12
C LYS A 40 15.53 -20.29 -9.43
N GLU A 41 14.68 -20.26 -10.44
CA GLU A 41 15.21 -20.23 -11.78
C GLU A 41 16.21 -19.07 -11.78
N GLU A 42 17.51 -19.39 -11.87
CA GLU A 42 18.50 -18.40 -12.21
C GLU A 42 18.09 -17.87 -13.58
N SER A 43 17.36 -16.76 -13.54
CA SER A 43 16.95 -16.07 -14.74
C SER A 43 18.23 -15.53 -15.38
N GLN A 44 18.76 -16.30 -16.34
CA GLN A 44 19.67 -15.83 -17.38
C GLN A 44 19.01 -14.74 -18.26
N GLY A 45 17.77 -14.36 -17.95
CA GLY A 45 17.10 -13.20 -18.50
C GLY A 45 17.70 -11.89 -18.00
N ASN A 46 17.65 -10.89 -18.89
CA ASN A 46 17.98 -9.52 -18.59
C ASN A 46 17.21 -9.07 -17.34
N GLN A 47 17.92 -8.84 -16.23
CA GLN A 47 17.30 -8.57 -14.94
C GLN A 47 16.71 -7.14 -14.97
N ILE A 48 15.40 -7.04 -15.19
CA ILE A 48 14.69 -5.77 -15.30
C ILE A 48 13.97 -5.46 -13.98
N ILE A 49 14.06 -4.21 -13.54
CA ILE A 49 13.24 -3.65 -12.46
C ILE A 49 12.18 -2.77 -13.12
N TRP A 50 10.92 -3.17 -13.00
CA TRP A 50 9.79 -2.38 -13.47
C TRP A 50 9.39 -1.33 -12.43
N PHE A 51 9.30 -0.08 -12.85
CA PHE A 51 8.81 1.02 -12.04
C PHE A 51 7.63 1.67 -12.75
N PHE A 52 6.44 1.55 -12.17
CA PHE A 52 5.23 2.10 -12.77
C PHE A 52 4.78 3.37 -12.04
N TRP A 53 4.47 4.42 -12.82
CA TRP A 53 3.80 5.61 -12.33
C TRP A 53 2.90 6.21 -13.42
N TRP A 54 1.58 6.09 -13.23
CA TRP A 54 0.60 6.34 -14.28
C TRP A 54 0.68 7.74 -14.91
N GLN A 55 0.78 8.80 -14.10
CA GLN A 55 0.81 10.18 -14.58
C GLN A 55 2.15 10.62 -15.19
N GLY A 56 3.13 9.71 -15.29
CA GLY A 56 4.49 10.02 -15.73
C GLY A 56 5.38 10.57 -14.61
N ILE A 57 6.68 10.28 -14.66
CA ILE A 57 7.61 10.60 -13.55
C ILE A 57 7.75 12.10 -13.32
N ASP A 58 7.59 12.93 -14.35
CA ASP A 58 7.72 14.38 -14.21
C ASP A 58 6.64 14.97 -13.29
N SER A 59 5.42 14.43 -13.35
CA SER A 59 4.31 14.81 -12.47
C SER A 59 4.32 14.10 -11.11
N ALA A 60 5.24 13.16 -10.90
CA ALA A 60 5.27 12.37 -9.68
C ALA A 60 5.68 13.21 -8.45
N PRO A 61 5.09 12.94 -7.26
CA PRO A 61 5.49 13.58 -6.02
C PRO A 61 6.98 13.41 -5.71
N PRO A 62 7.62 14.33 -4.97
CA PRO A 62 9.04 14.24 -4.64
C PRO A 62 9.47 12.91 -4.01
N ILE A 63 8.63 12.32 -3.17
CA ILE A 63 8.90 11.03 -2.52
C ILE A 63 9.00 9.89 -3.54
N VAL A 64 8.18 9.90 -4.59
CA VAL A 64 8.19 8.90 -5.66
C VAL A 64 9.47 9.04 -6.48
N LYS A 65 9.86 10.28 -6.80
CA LYS A 65 11.13 10.58 -7.48
C LYS A 65 12.33 10.11 -6.65
N LYS A 66 12.34 10.37 -5.34
CA LYS A 66 13.38 9.86 -4.42
C LYS A 66 13.41 8.33 -4.33
N CYS A 67 12.25 7.68 -4.35
CA CYS A 67 12.18 6.23 -4.42
C CYS A 67 12.81 5.69 -5.72
N LEU A 68 12.49 6.30 -6.86
CA LEU A 68 13.06 5.93 -8.16
C LEU A 68 14.59 6.15 -8.19
N GLU A 69 15.09 7.27 -7.67
CA GLU A 69 16.52 7.53 -7.52
C GLU A 69 17.21 6.43 -6.69
N SER A 70 16.61 6.05 -5.55
CA SER A 70 17.12 4.97 -4.72
C SER A 70 17.15 3.64 -5.46
N ILE A 71 16.11 3.31 -6.23
CA ILE A 71 16.05 2.08 -7.03
C ILE A 71 17.15 2.08 -8.09
N LYS A 72 17.34 3.19 -8.82
CA LYS A 72 18.41 3.32 -9.81
C LYS A 72 19.79 3.14 -9.18
N HIS A 73 20.03 3.78 -8.04
CA HIS A 73 21.30 3.67 -7.31
C HIS A 73 21.59 2.24 -6.84
N ASN A 74 20.58 1.51 -6.38
CA ASN A 74 20.71 0.15 -5.82
C ASN A 74 20.40 -0.96 -6.83
N SER A 75 20.31 -0.63 -8.12
CA SER A 75 19.90 -1.57 -9.17
C SER A 75 20.92 -2.68 -9.43
N ASN A 76 22.18 -2.50 -9.03
CA ASN A 76 23.27 -3.46 -9.22
C ASN A 76 23.38 -3.93 -10.69
N GLY A 77 23.36 -2.98 -11.64
CA GLY A 77 23.45 -3.27 -13.08
C GLY A 77 22.16 -3.73 -13.75
N ARG A 78 21.06 -3.85 -13.00
CA ARG A 78 19.73 -4.16 -13.56
C ARG A 78 19.17 -2.97 -14.33
N THR A 79 18.48 -3.26 -15.42
CA THR A 79 17.79 -2.23 -16.20
C THR A 79 16.55 -1.78 -15.44
N VAL A 80 16.41 -0.47 -15.16
CA VAL A 80 15.20 0.08 -14.54
C VAL A 80 14.30 0.67 -15.63
N VAL A 81 13.20 -0.02 -15.93
CA VAL A 81 12.22 0.42 -16.92
C VAL A 81 11.11 1.20 -16.24
N ILE A 82 10.86 2.40 -16.73
CA ILE A 82 9.83 3.30 -16.21
C ILE A 82 8.62 3.21 -17.13
N VAL A 83 7.49 2.82 -16.58
CA VAL A 83 6.22 2.68 -17.32
C VAL A 83 5.22 3.71 -16.79
N SER A 84 4.53 4.36 -17.73
CA SER A 84 3.50 5.36 -17.51
C SER A 84 2.35 5.12 -18.48
N LYS A 85 1.30 5.94 -18.41
CA LYS A 85 0.21 5.88 -19.39
C LYS A 85 0.68 6.09 -20.84
N ASP A 86 1.77 6.83 -21.05
CA ASP A 86 2.22 7.27 -22.37
C ASP A 86 3.02 6.20 -23.12
N ASN A 87 3.62 5.24 -22.40
CA ASN A 87 4.43 4.15 -22.97
C ASN A 87 3.99 2.75 -22.51
N LEU A 88 2.83 2.63 -21.85
CA LEU A 88 2.31 1.33 -21.41
C LEU A 88 2.16 0.36 -22.60
N ASP A 89 1.75 0.87 -23.75
CA ASP A 89 1.48 0.10 -24.97
C ASP A 89 2.73 -0.60 -25.54
N GLU A 90 3.94 -0.16 -25.17
CA GLU A 90 5.20 -0.84 -25.52
C GLU A 90 5.40 -2.16 -24.75
N TYR A 91 4.67 -2.35 -23.63
CA TYR A 91 4.90 -3.41 -22.67
C TYR A 91 3.70 -4.33 -22.44
N ILE A 92 2.56 -4.04 -23.06
CA ILE A 92 1.34 -4.85 -22.95
C ILE A 92 0.85 -5.31 -24.31
N ILE A 93 0.17 -6.46 -24.34
CA ILE A 93 -0.51 -6.92 -25.54
C ILE A 93 -1.75 -6.05 -25.82
N LYS A 94 -2.09 -5.90 -27.10
CA LYS A 94 -3.21 -5.03 -27.54
C LYS A 94 -4.54 -5.38 -26.87
N SER A 95 -4.85 -6.66 -26.66
CA SER A 95 -6.11 -7.07 -26.00
C SER A 95 -6.21 -6.53 -24.57
N VAL A 96 -5.10 -6.50 -23.82
CA VAL A 96 -5.07 -5.93 -22.47
C VAL A 96 -5.30 -4.42 -22.51
N ARG A 97 -4.71 -3.71 -23.48
CA ARG A 97 -4.98 -2.26 -23.68
C ARG A 97 -6.46 -2.00 -23.94
N GLU A 98 -7.05 -2.77 -24.86
CA GLU A 98 -8.47 -2.66 -25.20
C GLU A 98 -9.39 -3.01 -24.03
N GLU A 99 -9.03 -3.95 -23.16
CA GLU A 99 -9.78 -4.25 -21.93
C GLU A 99 -9.67 -3.10 -20.93
N LEU A 100 -8.48 -2.55 -20.72
CA LEU A 100 -8.26 -1.41 -19.82
C LEU A 100 -9.05 -0.17 -20.26
N ASP A 101 -9.09 0.13 -21.57
CA ASP A 101 -9.85 1.27 -22.10
C ASP A 101 -11.36 1.12 -21.95
N ARG A 102 -11.87 -0.11 -21.84
CA ARG A 102 -13.30 -0.38 -21.63
C ARG A 102 -13.72 -0.29 -20.17
N LEU A 103 -12.78 -0.26 -19.23
CA LEU A 103 -13.12 -0.19 -17.82
C LEU A 103 -13.76 1.17 -17.51
N PRO A 104 -15.00 1.21 -17.01
CA PRO A 104 -15.58 2.45 -16.53
C PRO A 104 -14.82 2.92 -15.29
N VAL A 105 -14.84 4.22 -15.03
CA VAL A 105 -14.40 4.74 -13.73
C VAL A 105 -15.36 4.20 -12.67
N ASN A 106 -14.86 3.33 -11.79
CA ASN A 106 -15.70 2.49 -10.92
C ASN A 106 -15.62 2.86 -9.42
N ASN A 107 -14.88 3.91 -9.07
CA ASN A 107 -14.74 4.35 -7.68
C ASN A 107 -14.38 5.85 -7.56
N GLU A 108 -15.16 6.71 -8.20
CA GLU A 108 -14.94 8.17 -8.19
C GLU A 108 -14.97 8.77 -6.77
N ASN A 109 -15.83 8.23 -5.91
CA ASN A 109 -16.04 8.74 -4.55
C ASN A 109 -15.21 8.00 -3.48
N VAL A 110 -14.10 7.34 -3.87
CA VAL A 110 -13.26 6.53 -2.95
C VAL A 110 -12.81 7.28 -1.68
N PHE A 111 -12.69 8.62 -1.72
CA PHE A 111 -12.29 9.45 -0.57
C PHE A 111 -13.44 10.20 0.11
N SER A 112 -14.66 10.12 -0.41
CA SER A 112 -15.81 10.91 0.07
C SER A 112 -16.11 10.73 1.56
N VAL A 113 -16.05 9.48 2.06
CA VAL A 113 -16.25 9.20 3.50
C VAL A 113 -15.19 9.90 4.36
N MET A 114 -13.93 9.98 3.90
CA MET A 114 -12.90 10.70 4.65
C MET A 114 -13.25 12.18 4.84
N GLU A 115 -13.90 12.81 3.86
CA GLU A 115 -14.31 14.22 3.93
C GLU A 115 -15.42 14.47 4.96
N MET A 116 -16.09 13.42 5.44
CA MET A 116 -17.15 13.51 6.45
C MET A 116 -16.67 13.24 7.87
N LEU A 117 -15.54 12.55 8.07
CA LEU A 117 -15.16 11.99 9.37
C LEU A 117 -15.15 13.01 10.51
N GLU A 118 -14.67 14.23 10.26
CA GLU A 118 -14.57 15.31 11.26
C GLU A 118 -15.84 16.19 11.32
N LYS A 119 -16.79 15.99 10.41
CA LYS A 119 -18.04 16.78 10.34
C LYS A 119 -19.08 16.19 11.30
N PRO A 120 -20.05 17.02 11.77
CA PRO A 120 -21.20 16.54 12.51
C PRO A 120 -21.88 15.38 11.78
N TYR A 121 -22.30 14.37 12.55
CA TYR A 121 -22.91 13.18 11.98
C TYR A 121 -24.21 13.52 11.24
N ASP A 122 -24.25 13.17 9.95
CA ASP A 122 -25.42 13.29 9.09
C ASP A 122 -25.69 11.93 8.46
N ARG A 123 -26.76 11.28 8.94
CA ARG A 123 -27.15 9.94 8.48
C ARG A 123 -27.47 9.93 6.99
N SER A 124 -28.31 10.85 6.55
CA SER A 124 -28.82 10.87 5.18
C SER A 124 -27.69 11.06 4.19
N LYS A 125 -26.75 11.96 4.50
CA LYS A 125 -25.58 12.20 3.66
C LYS A 125 -24.60 11.03 3.63
N LEU A 126 -24.41 10.36 4.76
CA LEU A 126 -23.55 9.18 4.82
C LEU A 126 -24.15 8.00 4.05
N ASP A 127 -25.46 7.78 4.17
CA ASP A 127 -26.18 6.76 3.41
C ASP A 127 -26.13 7.04 1.90
N GLU A 128 -26.25 8.31 1.47
CA GLU A 128 -26.11 8.70 0.07
C GLU A 128 -24.73 8.32 -0.48
N ILE A 129 -23.67 8.57 0.29
CA ILE A 129 -22.30 8.23 -0.10
C ILE A 129 -22.08 6.72 -0.11
N ILE A 130 -22.46 6.02 0.97
CA ILE A 130 -22.24 4.57 1.12
C ILE A 130 -23.02 3.78 0.07
N ASN A 131 -24.26 4.17 -0.22
CA ASN A 131 -25.11 3.50 -1.20
C ASN A 131 -24.91 4.02 -2.64
N GLY A 132 -23.97 4.93 -2.85
CA GLY A 132 -23.58 5.43 -4.17
C GLY A 132 -22.80 4.40 -5.00
N ASN A 133 -22.28 4.83 -6.15
CA ASN A 133 -21.53 3.99 -7.08
C ASN A 133 -20.05 3.82 -6.69
N SER A 134 -19.77 3.54 -5.40
CA SER A 134 -18.44 3.31 -4.88
C SER A 134 -18.34 1.92 -4.26
N LEU A 135 -17.44 1.09 -4.79
CA LEU A 135 -17.26 -0.28 -4.30
C LEU A 135 -16.61 -0.34 -2.91
N PHE A 136 -15.73 0.61 -2.60
CA PHE A 136 -15.04 0.70 -1.32
C PHE A 136 -14.56 2.13 -1.07
N PHE A 137 -14.39 2.47 0.21
CA PHE A 137 -13.84 3.75 0.62
C PHE A 137 -12.42 3.59 1.17
N LYS A 138 -11.51 4.45 0.73
CA LYS A 138 -10.16 4.51 1.27
C LYS A 138 -10.16 5.39 2.50
N LEU A 139 -9.86 4.79 3.65
CA LEU A 139 -9.65 5.48 4.92
C LEU A 139 -8.16 5.46 5.31
N THR A 140 -7.81 6.18 6.37
CA THR A 140 -6.45 6.17 6.90
C THR A 140 -6.44 6.29 8.43
N TYR A 141 -5.70 5.41 9.09
CA TYR A 141 -5.48 5.47 10.54
C TYR A 141 -4.56 6.63 10.97
N LYS A 142 -4.00 7.36 10.00
CA LYS A 142 -3.03 8.45 10.26
C LYS A 142 -3.69 9.77 10.65
N LEU A 143 -5.01 9.89 10.48
CA LEU A 143 -5.76 11.06 10.92
C LEU A 143 -5.98 10.99 12.43
N LYS A 144 -5.81 12.12 13.10
CA LYS A 144 -6.24 12.30 14.50
C LYS A 144 -7.64 12.90 14.43
N LEU A 145 -8.64 12.08 14.70
CA LEU A 145 -10.04 12.44 14.55
C LEU A 145 -10.68 12.58 15.93
N ASP A 146 -11.42 13.66 16.12
CA ASP A 146 -12.20 13.90 17.33
C ASP A 146 -13.58 13.25 17.22
N LYS A 147 -14.09 12.74 18.34
CA LYS A 147 -15.43 12.12 18.40
C LYS A 147 -16.55 13.17 18.43
N GLU A 148 -16.21 14.40 18.80
CA GLU A 148 -17.14 15.50 18.93
C GLU A 148 -16.56 16.76 18.29
N LEU A 149 -17.42 17.54 17.65
CA LEU A 149 -17.13 18.87 17.14
C LEU A 149 -18.17 19.82 17.74
N ASP A 150 -17.72 20.80 18.52
CA ASP A 150 -18.58 21.77 19.22
C ASP A 150 -19.72 21.12 20.04
N GLY A 151 -19.44 19.97 20.67
CA GLY A 151 -20.40 19.21 21.48
C GLY A 151 -21.39 18.36 20.66
N VAL A 152 -21.21 18.29 19.34
CA VAL A 152 -22.01 17.43 18.44
C VAL A 152 -21.19 16.22 18.03
N GLU A 153 -21.83 15.05 18.03
CA GLU A 153 -21.22 13.79 17.57
C GLU A 153 -20.72 13.91 16.12
N THR A 154 -19.48 13.49 15.86
CA THR A 154 -18.91 13.46 14.51
C THR A 154 -19.27 12.17 13.76
N THR A 155 -19.18 12.21 12.43
CA THR A 155 -19.34 11.02 11.59
C THR A 155 -18.37 9.90 11.98
N TYR A 156 -17.14 10.26 12.40
CA TYR A 156 -16.17 9.31 12.94
C TYR A 156 -16.68 8.58 14.18
N SER A 157 -17.26 9.30 15.14
CA SER A 157 -17.85 8.68 16.34
C SER A 157 -18.99 7.74 15.99
N ALA A 158 -19.90 8.14 15.11
CA ALA A 158 -21.01 7.29 14.66
C ALA A 158 -20.55 6.00 13.96
N LEU A 159 -19.45 6.09 13.18
CA LEU A 159 -18.79 4.93 12.55
C LEU A 159 -18.16 3.96 13.55
N LEU A 160 -17.56 4.47 14.62
CA LEU A 160 -17.01 3.63 15.69
C LEU A 160 -18.10 2.86 16.43
N ASP A 161 -19.23 3.51 16.66
CA ASP A 161 -20.37 2.95 17.39
C ASP A 161 -21.29 2.10 16.50
N TRP A 162 -20.94 1.91 15.22
CA TRP A 162 -21.68 1.11 14.26
C TRP A 162 -23.16 1.51 14.15
N LYS A 163 -23.44 2.82 14.18
CA LYS A 163 -24.80 3.36 14.07
C LYS A 163 -25.29 3.28 12.61
N PHE A 164 -25.42 2.05 12.05
CA PHE A 164 -25.90 1.77 10.69
C PHE A 164 -27.05 0.80 10.55
#